data_AF-A0AA42T7T9-F1
#
_entry.id   AF-A0AA42T7T9-F1
#
_cell.length_a   1.000
_cell.length_b   1.000
_cell.length_c   1.000
_cell.angle_alpha   90.00
_cell.angle_beta   90.00
_cell.angle_gamma   90.00
#
_symmetry.space_group_name_H-M   'P 1'
#
loop_
_entity.id
_entity.type
_entity.pdbx_description
1 polymer ?
#
loop_
_entity_poly.entity_id
_entity_poly.type
_entity_poly.pdbx_seq_one_letter_code
_entity_poly.pdbx_strand_id
1 'polypeptide(L)'
;RQFQTSQQLAALDGEIAGQLRNRHKAQSIGELELIQAELNTLQADLRRDLAYAELRNSYGQLFASVGLDPLPKELPSYQLSDIAQAISDSESRWQAGDIQPR
;
A
#
# COMPACT_ATOMS: atom_id res chain seq x y z
N ARG A 1 1.64 5.12 8.83
CA ARG A 1 1.69 4.27 10.05
C ARG A 1 0.92 2.96 9.88
N GLN A 2 -0.40 2.95 9.72
CA GLN A 2 -1.18 1.70 9.60
C GLN A 2 -0.75 0.80 8.42
N PHE A 3 -0.49 1.37 7.24
CA PHE A 3 0.05 0.63 6.08
C PHE A 3 1.44 0.01 6.35
N GLN A 4 2.34 0.72 7.04
CA GLN A 4 3.67 0.18 7.36
C GLN A 4 3.59 -1.01 8.31
N THR A 5 2.72 -0.91 9.32
CA THR A 5 2.46 -2.02 10.25
C THR A 5 1.85 -3.23 9.53
N SER A 6 0.87 -3.02 8.64
CA SER A 6 0.27 -4.12 7.87
C SER A 6 1.26 -4.75 6.88
N GLN A 7 2.16 -3.95 6.29
CA GLN A 7 3.24 -4.45 5.44
C GLN A 7 4.22 -5.35 6.21
N GLN A 8 4.61 -4.95 7.43
CA GLN A 8 5.49 -5.76 8.28
C GLN A 8 4.84 -7.08 8.69
N LEU A 9 3.55 -7.06 9.04
CA LEU A 9 2.79 -8.27 9.38
C LEU A 9 2.66 -9.23 8.20
N ALA A 10 2.31 -8.72 7.01
CA ALA A 10 2.21 -9.54 5.80
C ALA A 10 3.55 -10.22 5.44
N ALA A 11 4.66 -9.50 5.59
CA ALA A 11 6.00 -10.06 5.38
C ALA A 11 6.31 -11.20 6.37
N LEU A 12 6.04 -10.98 7.66
CA LEU A 12 6.24 -11.99 8.71
C LEU A 12 5.39 -13.23 8.48
N ASP A 13 4.10 -13.07 8.15
CA ASP A 13 3.19 -14.19 7.89
C ASP A 13 3.63 -15.00 6.67
N GLY A 14 4.15 -14.33 5.63
CA GLY A 14 4.75 -14.99 4.47
C GLY A 14 5.96 -15.85 4.84
N GLU A 15 6.83 -15.38 5.73
CA GLU A 15 7.96 -16.17 6.24
C GLU A 15 7.49 -17.39 7.04
N ILE A 16 6.48 -17.22 7.90
CA ILE A 16 5.88 -18.31 8.69
C ILE A 16 5.28 -19.38 7.77
N ALA A 17 4.51 -18.98 6.75
CA ALA A 17 3.95 -19.91 5.77
C ALA A 17 5.04 -20.67 4.99
N GLY A 18 6.16 -19.99 4.67
CA GLY A 18 7.33 -20.64 4.09
C GLY A 18 7.91 -21.74 4.99
N GLN A 19 8.07 -21.46 6.29
CA GLN A 19 8.54 -22.44 7.26
C GLN A 19 7.56 -23.62 7.41
N LEU A 20 6.26 -23.35 7.41
CA LEU A 20 5.23 -24.40 7.51
C LEU A 20 5.20 -25.28 6.26
N ARG A 21 5.32 -24.72 5.06
CA ARG A 21 5.50 -25.51 3.82
C ARG A 21 6.70 -26.45 3.91
N ASN A 22 7.82 -25.97 4.46
CA ASN A 22 9.02 -26.80 4.62
C ASN A 22 8.79 -27.95 5.62
N ARG A 23 8.10 -27.69 6.73
CA ARG A 23 7.72 -28.72 7.69
C ARG A 23 6.73 -29.73 7.09
N HIS A 24 5.79 -29.29 6.27
CA HIS A 24 4.85 -30.19 5.58
C HIS A 24 5.60 -31.11 4.60
N LYS A 25 6.54 -30.57 3.83
CA LYS A 25 7.43 -31.38 2.96
C LYS A 25 8.24 -32.41 3.74
N ALA A 26 8.67 -32.06 4.96
CA ALA A 26 9.33 -32.95 5.90
C ALA A 26 8.36 -33.88 6.66
N GLN A 27 7.08 -33.97 6.23
CA GLN A 27 6.03 -34.79 6.84
C GLN A 27 5.83 -34.53 8.34
N SER A 28 6.19 -33.32 8.80
CA SER A 28 6.19 -32.93 10.21
C SER A 28 4.95 -32.15 10.64
N ILE A 29 4.08 -31.74 9.71
CA ILE A 29 2.78 -31.08 9.97
C ILE A 29 1.72 -31.60 9.01
N GLY A 30 0.45 -31.45 9.38
CA GLY A 30 -0.68 -31.88 8.54
C GLY A 30 -1.00 -30.91 7.40
N GLU A 31 -1.65 -31.41 6.34
CA GLU A 31 -2.10 -30.59 5.20
C GLU A 31 -3.08 -29.49 5.62
N LEU A 32 -3.99 -29.78 6.55
CA LEU A 32 -4.95 -28.80 7.06
C LEU A 32 -4.27 -27.64 7.81
N GLU A 33 -3.18 -27.91 8.55
CA GLU A 33 -2.40 -26.88 9.24
C GLU A 33 -1.67 -25.98 8.23
N LEU A 34 -1.16 -26.58 7.15
CA LEU A 34 -0.57 -25.83 6.05
C LEU A 34 -1.60 -24.92 5.37
N ILE A 35 -2.78 -25.44 5.03
CA ILE A 35 -3.86 -24.66 4.41
C ILE A 35 -4.25 -23.47 5.29
N GLN A 36 -4.42 -23.69 6.60
CA GLN A 36 -4.75 -22.61 7.53
C GLN A 36 -3.68 -21.51 7.55
N ALA A 37 -2.40 -21.88 7.51
CA ALA A 37 -1.32 -20.91 7.46
C ALA A 37 -1.29 -20.10 6.16
N GLU A 38 -1.55 -20.75 5.03
CA GLU A 38 -1.66 -20.07 3.73
C GLU A 38 -2.85 -19.10 3.70
N LEU A 39 -3.99 -19.49 4.27
CA LEU A 39 -5.16 -18.61 4.40
C LEU A 39 -4.88 -17.40 5.30
N ASN A 40 -4.15 -17.59 6.41
CA ASN A 40 -3.75 -16.47 7.27
C ASN A 40 -2.84 -15.49 6.54
N THR A 41 -1.89 -16.00 5.75
CA THR A 41 -1.01 -15.16 4.92
C THR A 41 -1.82 -14.37 3.89
N LEU A 42 -2.74 -15.03 3.19
CA LEU A 42 -3.64 -14.37 2.24
C LEU A 42 -4.49 -13.28 2.91
N GLN A 43 -4.98 -13.52 4.12
CA GLN A 43 -5.71 -12.51 4.88
C GLN A 43 -4.82 -11.32 5.27
N ALA A 44 -3.56 -11.57 5.65
CA ALA A 44 -2.61 -10.51 5.98
C ALA A 44 -2.29 -9.63 4.75
N ASP A 45 -2.10 -10.24 3.59
CA ASP A 45 -1.94 -9.54 2.30
C ASP A 45 -3.17 -8.68 1.98
N LEU A 46 -4.38 -9.22 2.13
CA LEU A 46 -5.61 -8.46 1.91
C LEU A 46 -5.72 -7.24 2.84
N ARG A 47 -5.38 -7.39 4.13
CA ARG A 47 -5.38 -6.28 5.08
C ARG A 47 -4.36 -5.21 4.71
N ARG A 48 -3.19 -5.61 4.22
CA ARG A 48 -2.18 -4.68 3.70
C ARG A 48 -2.72 -3.88 2.52
N ASP A 49 -3.35 -4.55 1.57
CA ASP A 49 -3.86 -3.92 0.35
C ASP A 49 -5.00 -2.94 0.65
N LEU A 50 -5.89 -3.28 1.59
CA LEU A 50 -6.91 -2.34 2.09
C LEU A 50 -6.28 -1.12 2.77
N ALA A 51 -5.29 -1.33 3.65
CA ALA A 51 -4.59 -0.23 4.32
C ALA A 51 -3.85 0.68 3.32
N TYR A 52 -3.37 0.13 2.21
CA TYR A 52 -2.78 0.91 1.12
C TYR A 52 -3.83 1.76 0.39
N ALA A 53 -4.99 1.16 0.06
CA ALA A 53 -6.10 1.88 -0.57
C ALA A 53 -6.65 3.01 0.33
N GLU A 54 -6.78 2.76 1.63
CA GLU A 54 -7.16 3.79 2.62
C GLU A 54 -6.13 4.91 2.72
N LEU A 55 -4.84 4.58 2.72
CA LEU A 55 -3.77 5.59 2.66
C LEU A 55 -3.90 6.45 1.41
N ARG A 56 -4.09 5.84 0.23
CA ARG A 56 -4.26 6.55 -1.05
C ARG A 56 -5.48 7.49 -1.01
N ASN A 57 -6.62 7.03 -0.48
CA ASN A 57 -7.86 7.81 -0.41
C ASN A 57 -7.74 8.97 0.60
N SER A 58 -7.21 8.70 1.80
CA SER A 58 -7.04 9.72 2.84
C SER A 58 -6.07 10.83 2.42
N TYR A 59 -5.02 10.50 1.64
CA TYR A 59 -4.11 11.49 1.05
C TYR A 59 -4.87 12.51 0.20
N GLY A 60 -5.74 12.04 -0.70
CA GLY A 60 -6.56 12.91 -1.55
C GLY A 60 -7.55 13.79 -0.77
N GLN A 61 -8.19 13.24 0.26
CA GLN A 61 -9.13 13.99 1.10
C GLN A 61 -8.45 15.05 1.97
N LEU A 62 -7.30 14.73 2.56
CA LEU A 62 -6.51 15.69 3.33
C LEU A 62 -6.10 16.89 2.47
N PHE A 63 -5.59 16.68 1.25
CA PHE A 63 -5.19 17.79 0.37
C PHE A 63 -6.36 18.66 -0.08
N ALA A 64 -7.50 18.05 -0.42
CA ALA A 64 -8.70 18.81 -0.73
C ALA A 64 -9.16 19.67 0.47
N SER A 65 -9.05 19.16 1.70
CA SER A 65 -9.48 19.87 2.90
C SER A 65 -8.59 21.06 3.30
N VAL A 66 -7.30 21.02 2.98
CA VAL A 66 -6.36 22.13 3.26
C VAL A 66 -6.24 23.13 2.11
N GLY A 67 -7.01 22.94 1.03
CA GLY A 67 -7.04 23.84 -0.13
C GLY A 67 -5.80 23.75 -1.03
N LEU A 68 -4.99 22.70 -0.89
CA LEU A 68 -3.84 22.45 -1.76
C LEU A 68 -4.34 21.76 -3.03
N ASP A 69 -4.24 22.47 -4.15
CA ASP A 69 -4.50 21.94 -5.48
C ASP A 69 -3.30 21.10 -5.94
N PRO A 70 -3.45 19.77 -6.14
CA PRO A 70 -2.37 18.91 -6.59
C PRO A 70 -2.01 19.13 -8.06
N LEU A 71 -2.78 19.94 -8.79
CA LEU A 71 -2.50 20.26 -10.19
C LEU A 71 -1.64 21.52 -10.31
N PRO A 72 -0.64 21.52 -11.22
CA PRO A 72 0.13 22.71 -11.55
C PRO A 72 -0.78 23.77 -12.19
N LYS A 73 -0.36 25.04 -12.12
CA LYS A 73 -1.10 26.17 -12.69
C LYS A 73 -1.37 26.02 -14.19
N GLU A 74 -0.47 25.34 -14.89
CA GLU A 74 -0.60 25.02 -16.32
C GLU A 74 -0.39 23.52 -16.50
N LEU A 75 -1.36 22.86 -17.12
CA LEU A 75 -1.26 21.46 -17.51
C LEU A 75 -0.82 21.40 -18.99
N PRO A 76 0.14 20.52 -19.35
CA PRO A 76 0.56 20.33 -20.74
C PRO A 76 -0.61 19.89 -21.64
N SER A 77 -1.57 19.16 -21.07
CA SER A 77 -2.74 18.61 -21.75
C SER A 77 -3.76 18.11 -20.72
N TYR A 78 -5.02 17.95 -21.13
CA TYR A 78 -6.09 17.36 -20.33
C TYR A 78 -6.20 15.83 -20.47
N GLN A 79 -5.20 15.19 -21.09
CA GLN A 79 -5.14 13.74 -21.14
C GLN A 79 -4.96 13.16 -19.74
N LEU A 80 -5.64 12.04 -19.49
CA LEU A 80 -5.61 11.36 -18.19
C LEU A 80 -4.18 11.01 -17.74
N SER A 81 -3.30 10.64 -18.68
CA SER A 81 -1.89 10.35 -18.41
C SER A 81 -1.13 11.57 -17.88
N ASP A 82 -1.37 12.74 -18.46
CA ASP A 82 -0.63 13.96 -18.16
C ASP A 82 -1.10 14.55 -16.81
N ILE A 83 -2.40 14.44 -16.52
CA ILE A 83 -2.99 14.78 -15.22
C ILE A 83 -2.48 13.83 -14.14
N ALA A 84 -2.43 12.51 -14.40
CA ALA A 84 -1.92 11.53 -13.45
C ALA A 84 -0.44 11.76 -13.12
N GLN A 85 0.38 12.11 -14.13
CA GLN A 85 1.79 12.43 -13.93
C GLN A 85 1.95 13.72 -13.10
N ALA A 86 1.19 14.77 -13.40
CA ALA A 86 1.24 16.03 -12.67
C ALA A 86 0.88 15.86 -11.18
N ILE A 87 -0.12 15.03 -10.87
CA ILE A 87 -0.49 14.67 -9.49
C ILE A 87 0.65 13.90 -8.81
N SER A 88 1.25 12.91 -9.48
CA SER A 88 2.38 12.14 -8.96
C SER A 88 3.59 13.01 -8.63
N ASP A 89 3.91 13.96 -9.51
CA ASP A 89 5.01 14.90 -9.31
C ASP A 89 4.74 15.83 -8.11
N SER A 90 3.48 16.27 -7.95
CA SER A 90 3.07 17.06 -6.79
C SER A 90 3.19 16.29 -5.47
N GLU A 91 2.77 15.02 -5.46
CA GLU A 91 2.93 14.14 -4.29
C GLU A 91 4.41 13.98 -3.91
N SER A 92 5.31 13.82 -4.89
CA SER A 92 6.75 13.66 -4.65
C SER A 92 7.38 14.91 -4.04
N ARG A 93 7.03 16.11 -4.54
CA ARG A 93 7.52 17.39 -3.97
C ARG A 93 7.08 17.57 -2.53
N TRP A 94 5.82 17.24 -2.22
CA TRP A 94 5.29 17.34 -0.87
C TRP A 94 5.91 16.34 0.10
N GLN A 95 6.20 15.11 -0.34
CA GLN A 95 6.97 14.15 0.46
C GLN A 95 8.38 14.66 0.79
N ALA A 96 8.98 15.46 -0.10
CA ALA A 96 10.25 16.12 0.13
C ALA A 96 10.15 17.39 1.02
N GLY A 97 8.94 17.79 1.43
CA GLY A 97 8.69 18.98 2.26
C GLY A 97 8.58 20.28 1.47
N ASP A 98 8.58 20.24 0.14
CA ASP A 98 8.41 21.42 -0.72
C ASP A 98 6.92 21.70 -0.93
N ILE A 99 6.32 22.34 0.08
CA ILE A 99 4.93 22.79 0.06
C ILE A 99 4.93 24.27 -0.32
N GLN A 100 4.93 24.60 -1.60
CA GLN A 100 4.66 25.98 -2.03
C GLN A 100 3.15 26.24 -1.92
N PRO A 101 2.70 27.09 -0.99
CA PRO A 101 1.34 27.62 -1.04
C PRO A 101 1.26 28.55 -2.25
N ARG A 102 0.08 28.62 -2.89
CA ARG A 102 -0.17 29.63 -3.92
C ARG A 102 -0.01 31.05 -3.39
#